data_AF-A0A552UYJ5-F1
#
_entry.id   AF-A0A552UYJ5-F1
#
_cell.length_a   1.000
_cell.length_b   1.000
_cell.length_c   1.000
_cell.angle_alpha   90.00
_cell.angle_beta   90.00
_cell.angle_gamma   90.00
#
_symmetry.space_group_name_H-M   'P 1'
#
loop_
_entity.id
_entity.type
_entity.pdbx_description
1 polymer ?
#
loop_
_entity_poly.entity_id
_entity_poly.type
_entity_poly.pdbx_seq_one_letter_code
_entity_poly.pdbx_strand_id
1 'polypeptide(L)' 'MKKFAFYLFLILAVIFLFSTIDILINDIKRLTEFGWGYLASRVILLVLFTTLTFLMFKRAYPKKA' A
#
# COMPACT_ATOMS: atom_id res chain seq x y z
N MET A 1 4.27 12.39 16.74
CA MET A 1 3.19 11.38 16.63
C MET A 1 2.53 11.34 15.25
N LYS A 2 1.71 12.33 14.84
CA LYS A 2 0.92 12.28 13.57
C LYS A 2 1.78 12.17 12.30
N LYS A 3 2.92 12.87 12.25
CA LYS A 3 3.90 12.77 11.15
C LYS A 3 4.61 11.40 11.14
N PHE A 4 4.93 10.86 12.31
CA PHE A 4 5.53 9.53 12.44
C PHE A 4 4.59 8.45 11.91
N ALA A 5 3.32 8.48 12.32
CA ALA A 5 2.31 7.56 11.80
C ALA A 5 2.08 7.72 10.28
N PHE A 6 2.14 8.95 9.75
CA PHE A 6 2.13 9.18 8.30
C PHE A 6 3.33 8.48 7.60
N TYR A 7 4.55 8.70 8.08
CA TYR A 7 5.74 8.04 7.50
C TYR A 7 5.70 6.52 7.63
N LEU A 8 5.17 5.99 8.74
CA LEU A 8 4.99 4.56 8.93
C LEU A 8 4.06 3.96 7.86
N PHE A 9 2.87 4.55 7.67
CA PHE A 9 1.93 4.07 6.65
C PHE A 9 2.45 4.28 5.23
N LEU A 10 3.20 5.36 4.98
CA LEU A 10 3.85 5.59 3.70
C LEU A 10 4.86 4.49 3.37
N ILE A 11 5.70 4.11 4.33
CA ILE A 11 6.68 3.01 4.14
C ILE A 11 5.95 1.70 3.86
N LEU A 12 4.92 1.37 4.64
CA LEU A 12 4.12 0.15 4.42
C LEU A 12 3.48 0.14 3.03
N ALA A 13 2.90 1.26 2.59
CA ALA A 13 2.31 1.38 1.26
C ALA A 13 3.35 1.14 0.15
N VAL A 14 4.57 1.69 0.29
CA VAL A 14 5.67 1.49 -0.65
C VAL A 14 6.12 0.03 -0.69
N ILE A 15 6.24 -0.64 0.46
CA ILE A 15 6.58 -2.07 0.52
C ILE A 15 5.52 -2.92 -0.20
N PHE A 16 4.23 -2.67 0.05
CA PHE A 16 3.15 -3.38 -0.64
C PHE A 16 3.14 -3.10 -2.13
N LEU A 17 3.51 -1.89 -2.55
CA LEU A 17 3.58 -1.52 -3.96
C LEU A 17 4.65 -2.35 -4.67
N PHE A 18 5.89 -2.34 -4.16
CA PHE A 18 6.97 -3.14 -4.73
C PHE A 18 6.66 -4.63 -4.72
N SER A 19 6.09 -5.15 -3.62
CA SER A 19 5.74 -6.56 -3.54
C SER A 19 4.62 -6.96 -4.51
N THR A 20 3.71 -6.05 -4.84
CA THR A 20 2.66 -6.28 -5.83
C THR A 20 3.21 -6.22 -7.27
N ILE A 21 4.09 -5.26 -7.55
CA ILE A 21 4.77 -5.13 -8.85
C ILE A 21 5.66 -6.35 -9.11
N ASP A 22 6.42 -6.79 -8.11
CA ASP A 22 7.30 -7.95 -8.21
C ASP A 22 6.51 -9.23 -8.56
N ILE A 23 5.33 -9.42 -7.97
CA ILE A 23 4.46 -10.53 -8.34
C ILE A 23 3.96 -10.45 -9.78
N LEU A 24 3.57 -9.25 -10.22
CA LEU A 24 3.04 -9.05 -11.56
C LEU A 24 4.10 -9.29 -12.65
N ILE A 25 5.35 -8.91 -12.39
CA ILE A 25 6.43 -8.94 -13.38
C ILE A 25 7.26 -10.23 -13.27
N ASN A 26 7.64 -10.61 -12.06
CA ASN A 26 8.64 -11.66 -11.83
C ASN A 26 8.01 -12.98 -11.36
N ASP A 27 6.80 -12.96 -10.79
CA ASP A 27 6.22 -14.12 -10.09
C ASP A 27 4.81 -14.49 -10.58
N ILE A 28 4.59 -14.42 -11.89
CA ILE A 28 3.31 -14.81 -12.52
C ILE A 28 2.94 -16.27 -12.24
N LYS A 29 3.94 -17.13 -12.02
CA LYS A 29 3.74 -18.54 -11.64
C LYS A 29 2.98 -18.68 -10.32
N ARG A 30 3.27 -17.82 -9.34
CA ARG A 30 2.49 -17.79 -8.09
C ARG A 30 1.05 -17.35 -8.30
N LEU A 31 0.80 -16.47 -9.26
CA LEU A 31 -0.58 -16.10 -9.62
C LEU A 31 -1.36 -17.29 -10.17
N THR A 32 -0.71 -18.15 -10.96
CA THR A 32 -1.35 -19.37 -11.48
C THR A 32 -1.54 -20.45 -10.42
N GLU A 33 -0.69 -20.49 -9.39
CA GLU A 33 -0.76 -21.47 -8.30
C GLU A 33 -1.78 -21.07 -7.21
N PHE A 34 -1.73 -19.82 -6.73
CA PHE A 34 -2.60 -19.32 -5.66
C PHE A 34 -3.84 -18.57 -6.17
N GLY A 35 -3.92 -18.35 -7.48
CA GLY A 35 -5.02 -17.66 -8.14
C GLY A 35 -5.01 -16.13 -7.95
N TRP A 36 -5.94 -15.47 -8.63
CA TRP A 36 -6.10 -14.01 -8.59
C TRP A 36 -6.53 -13.46 -7.23
N GLY A 37 -7.10 -14.30 -6.35
CA GLY A 37 -7.44 -13.92 -4.97
C GLY A 37 -6.22 -13.50 -4.15
N TYR A 38 -5.07 -14.14 -4.39
CA TYR A 38 -3.80 -13.77 -3.78
C TYR A 38 -3.37 -12.36 -4.18
N LEU A 39 -3.42 -12.03 -5.48
CA LEU A 39 -3.16 -10.67 -5.95
C LEU A 39 -4.18 -9.68 -5.40
N ALA A 40 -5.47 -10.03 -5.43
CA ALA A 40 -6.55 -9.16 -4.96
C ALA A 40 -6.37 -8.75 -3.49
N SER A 41 -6.00 -9.68 -2.60
CA SER A 41 -5.73 -9.37 -1.19
C SER A 41 -4.60 -8.35 -1.01
N ARG A 42 -3.52 -8.46 -1.78
CA ARG A 42 -2.39 -7.53 -1.76
C ARG A 42 -2.77 -6.16 -2.32
N VAL A 43 -3.54 -6.13 -3.40
CA VAL A 43 -4.08 -4.89 -3.97
C VAL A 43 -5.01 -4.20 -2.97
N ILE A 44 -5.87 -4.94 -2.28
CA ILE A 44 -6.75 -4.38 -1.23
C ILE A 44 -5.92 -3.78 -0.10
N LEU A 45 -4.88 -4.47 0.37
CA LEU A 45 -3.96 -3.95 1.39
C LEU A 45 -3.25 -2.69 0.90
N LEU A 46 -2.76 -2.68 -0.34
CA LEU A 46 -2.11 -1.52 -0.94
C LEU A 46 -3.06 -0.32 -0.99
N VAL A 47 -4.30 -0.51 -1.44
CA VAL A 47 -5.33 0.54 -1.49
C VAL A 47 -5.63 1.05 -0.08
N LEU A 48 -5.86 0.15 0.89
CA LEU A 48 -6.13 0.50 2.28
C LEU A 48 -5.02 1.37 2.87
N PHE A 49 -3.76 0.93 2.76
CA PHE A 49 -2.62 1.67 3.30
C PHE A 49 -2.39 2.99 2.56
N THR A 50 -2.63 3.04 1.26
CA THR A 50 -2.55 4.29 0.48
C THR A 50 -3.62 5.29 0.91
N THR A 51 -4.86 4.84 1.09
CA THR A 51 -5.96 5.69 1.58
C THR A 51 -5.70 6.19 3.00
N LEU A 52 -5.24 5.32 3.89
CA LEU A 52 -4.85 5.73 5.25
C LEU A 52 -3.72 6.76 5.23
N THR A 53 -2.71 6.55 4.38
CA THR A 53 -1.60 7.50 4.19
C THR A 53 -2.11 8.86 3.73
N PHE A 54 -3.03 8.90 2.76
CA PHE A 54 -3.64 10.13 2.26
C PHE A 54 -4.46 10.87 3.32
N LEU A 55 -5.29 10.14 4.09
CA LEU A 55 -6.06 10.73 5.18
C LEU A 55 -5.14 11.28 6.29
N MET A 56 -4.08 10.55 6.63
CA MET A 56 -3.09 11.00 7.59
C MET A 56 -2.30 12.21 7.09
N PHE A 57 -1.99 12.29 5.80
CA PHE A 57 -1.34 13.46 5.19
C PHE A 57 -2.16 14.73 5.44
N LYS A 58 -3.46 14.71 5.13
CA LYS A 58 -4.37 15.84 5.36
C LYS A 58 -4.40 16.29 6.83
N ARG A 59 -4.28 15.33 7.76
CA ARG A 59 -4.30 15.60 9.21
C ARG A 59 -2.93 16.02 9.78
N ALA A 60 -1.83 15.56 9.17
CA ALA A 60 -0.47 15.90 9.57
C ALA A 60 -0.02 17.25 8.98
N TYR A 61 -0.54 17.62 7.81
CA TYR A 61 -0.28 18.86 7.08
C TYR A 61 -1.60 19.57 6.76
N PRO A 62 -2.33 20.09 7.77
CA PRO A 62 -3.51 20.89 7.51
C PRO A 62 -3.11 22.11 6.69
N LYS A 63 -3.78 22.36 5.56
CA LYS A 63 -3.66 23.65 4.87
C LYS A 63 -4.03 24.74 5.87
N LYS A 64 -3.11 25.69 6.13
CA LYS A 64 -3.48 26.94 6.81
C LYS A 64 -4.49 27.65 5.90
N ALA A 65 -5.72 27.78 6.39
CA ALA A 65 -6.73 28.66 5.81
C ALA A 65 -6.33 30.11 6.07
#